data_AF-A0A955HRN3-F1
#
_entry.id   AF-A0A955HRN3-F1
#
_cell.length_a   1.000
_cell.length_b   1.000
_cell.length_c   1.000
_cell.angle_alpha   90.00
_cell.angle_beta   90.00
_cell.angle_gamma   90.00
#
_symmetry.space_group_name_H-M   'P 1'
#
loop_
_entity.id
_entity.type
_entity.pdbx_description
1 polymer ?
#
loop_
_entity_poly.entity_id
_entity_poly.type
_entity_poly.pdbx_seq_one_letter_code
_entity_poly.pdbx_strand_id
1 'polypeptide(L)'
;YDLKSDWKYIENNGETAFASKDAFFQIDSEDLARNSLLIIYNSPGYPGELEGKLASEVYSLTSNTILSGEAELSIRAKHEGALTIMGWNGTEWTSFETAVDGKTTSATVELMEAYVVVGN
;
A
#
# COMPACT_ATOMS: atom_id res chain seq x y z
N TYR A 1 12.77 -16.59 11.74
CA TYR A 1 12.18 -15.30 11.34
C TYR A 1 10.77 -15.31 11.85
N ASP A 2 10.43 -14.37 12.74
CA ASP A 2 9.07 -14.23 13.26
C ASP A 2 8.30 -13.38 12.24
N LEU A 3 7.49 -14.02 11.40
CA LEU A 3 6.71 -13.33 10.37
C LEU A 3 5.54 -12.65 11.08
N LYS A 4 5.77 -11.47 11.65
CA LYS A 4 4.71 -10.67 12.26
C LYS A 4 3.78 -10.17 11.17
N SER A 5 2.73 -10.94 10.93
CA SER A 5 1.59 -10.50 10.14
C SER A 5 0.71 -9.64 11.03
N ASP A 6 0.83 -8.32 10.87
CA ASP A 6 0.06 -7.33 11.64
C ASP A 6 -1.09 -6.78 10.78
N TRP A 7 -2.27 -6.66 11.38
CA TRP A 7 -3.42 -6.00 10.75
C TRP A 7 -3.93 -4.86 11.63
N LYS A 8 -4.44 -3.82 10.99
CA LYS A 8 -5.12 -2.69 11.61
C LYS A 8 -6.55 -2.64 11.09
N TYR A 9 -7.51 -2.89 11.96
CA TYR A 9 -8.90 -2.57 11.70
C TYR A 9 -9.20 -1.14 12.11
N ILE A 10 -10.01 -0.47 11.30
CA ILE A 10 -10.29 0.95 11.39
C ILE A 10 -11.79 1.15 11.22
N GLU A 11 -12.42 1.77 12.22
CA GLU A 11 -13.74 2.36 12.10
C GLU A 11 -13.56 3.83 11.74
N ASN A 12 -13.84 4.14 10.48
CA ASN A 12 -13.61 5.45 9.88
C ASN A 12 -14.87 6.31 10.05
N ASN A 13 -14.66 7.52 10.57
CA ASN A 13 -15.69 8.53 10.79
C ASN A 13 -15.47 9.77 9.90
N GLY A 14 -14.91 9.57 8.71
CA GLY A 14 -14.68 10.61 7.70
C GLY A 14 -13.22 11.04 7.58
N GLU A 15 -12.29 10.30 8.16
CA GLU A 15 -10.86 10.48 7.94
C GLU A 15 -10.44 10.10 6.51
N THR A 16 -9.44 10.80 5.98
CA THR A 16 -8.88 10.60 4.63
C THR A 16 -7.56 9.84 4.65
N ALA A 17 -6.81 9.95 5.75
CA ALA A 17 -5.46 9.44 5.90
C ALA A 17 -5.37 8.25 6.84
N PHE A 18 -4.74 7.18 6.37
CA PHE A 18 -4.57 5.95 7.11
C PHE A 18 -3.13 5.43 7.00
N ALA A 19 -2.70 4.75 8.05
CA ALA A 19 -1.38 4.14 8.09
C ALA A 19 -1.46 2.73 8.69
N SER A 20 -0.57 1.85 8.24
CA SER A 20 -0.33 0.55 8.86
C SER A 20 0.17 0.70 10.31
N LYS A 21 0.12 -0.39 11.09
CA LYS A 21 0.58 -0.38 12.49
C LYS A 21 2.07 -0.05 12.65
N ASP A 22 2.90 -0.49 11.70
CA ASP A 22 4.33 -0.19 11.64
C ASP A 22 4.65 1.22 11.08
N ALA A 23 3.62 1.95 10.62
CA ALA A 23 3.71 3.25 9.96
C ALA A 23 4.55 3.26 8.67
N PHE A 24 4.87 2.10 8.10
CA PHE A 24 5.64 1.98 6.87
C PHE A 24 4.80 2.07 5.61
N PHE A 25 3.48 1.96 5.72
CA PHE A 25 2.51 2.26 4.67
C PHE A 25 1.61 3.38 5.15
N GLN A 26 1.49 4.43 4.35
CA GLN A 26 0.66 5.60 4.62
C GLN A 26 -0.06 5.99 3.34
N ILE A 27 -1.38 6.15 3.40
CA ILE A 27 -2.23 6.48 2.27
C ILE A 27 -3.19 7.60 2.65
N ASP A 28 -3.37 8.59 1.78
CA ASP A 28 -4.29 9.71 1.98
C ASP A 28 -5.14 9.94 0.73
N SER A 29 -6.46 10.00 0.91
CA SER A 29 -7.42 10.28 -0.16
C SER A 29 -8.77 10.72 0.40
N GLU A 30 -9.37 11.73 -0.22
CA GLU A 30 -10.76 12.11 0.07
C GLU A 30 -11.74 10.97 -0.22
N ASP A 31 -11.45 10.11 -1.20
CA ASP A 31 -12.25 8.94 -1.53
C ASP A 31 -12.25 7.89 -0.42
N LEU A 32 -11.29 7.91 0.51
CA LEU A 32 -11.29 6.99 1.65
C LEU A 32 -12.28 7.41 2.74
N ALA A 33 -12.65 8.69 2.85
CA ALA A 33 -13.56 9.19 3.87
C ALA A 33 -14.97 8.56 3.82
N ARG A 34 -15.39 8.04 2.65
CA ARG A 34 -16.68 7.34 2.50
C ARG A 34 -16.67 5.88 2.99
N ASN A 35 -15.48 5.30 3.21
CA ASN A 35 -15.34 3.89 3.59
C ASN A 35 -15.40 3.79 5.10
N SER A 36 -16.54 3.37 5.67
CA SER A 36 -16.72 3.34 7.13
C SER A 36 -15.89 2.26 7.84
N LEU A 37 -15.48 1.21 7.14
CA LEU A 37 -14.67 0.13 7.68
C LEU A 37 -13.48 -0.13 6.76
N LEU A 38 -12.27 -0.07 7.31
CA LEU A 38 -11.02 -0.32 6.59
C LEU A 38 -10.16 -1.34 7.36
N ILE A 39 -9.43 -2.16 6.61
CA ILE A 39 -8.39 -3.05 7.12
C ILE A 39 -7.12 -2.77 6.34
N ILE A 40 -6.02 -2.50 7.04
CA ILE A 40 -4.67 -2.51 6.49
C ILE A 40 -3.95 -3.73 7.05
N TYR A 41 -3.42 -4.60 6.18
CA TYR A 41 -2.74 -5.83 6.58
C TYR A 41 -1.35 -5.96 5.95
N ASN A 42 -0.38 -6.30 6.78
CA ASN A 42 1.02 -6.46 6.43
C ASN A 42 1.32 -7.92 6.07
N SER A 43 2.02 -8.12 4.96
CA SER A 43 2.54 -9.42 4.52
C SER A 43 1.48 -10.51 4.26
N PRO A 44 0.37 -10.26 3.55
CA PRO A 44 -0.57 -11.32 3.13
C PRO A 44 0.01 -12.40 2.21
N GLY A 45 1.27 -12.26 1.78
CA GLY A 45 1.74 -12.81 0.51
C GLY A 45 1.38 -11.84 -0.62
N TYR A 46 2.02 -11.98 -1.78
CA TYR A 46 1.61 -11.27 -2.99
C TYR A 46 0.87 -12.24 -3.92
N PRO A 47 -0.27 -11.82 -4.50
CA PRO A 47 -0.89 -12.55 -5.60
C PRO A 47 -0.04 -12.44 -6.88
N GLY A 48 -0.08 -13.46 -7.72
CA GLY A 48 0.54 -13.43 -9.06
C GLY A 48 2.07 -13.34 -9.08
N GLU A 49 2.61 -13.07 -10.26
CA GLU A 49 4.04 -12.80 -10.48
C GLU A 49 4.31 -11.30 -10.32
N LEU A 50 5.38 -10.97 -9.60
CA LEU A 50 5.81 -9.59 -9.35
C LEU A 50 7.09 -9.33 -10.16
N GLU A 51 7.10 -8.26 -10.95
CA GLU A 51 8.30 -7.84 -11.65
C GLU A 51 9.26 -7.10 -10.71
N GLY A 52 10.51 -7.53 -10.66
CA GLY A 52 11.54 -6.96 -9.80
C GLY A 52 11.69 -7.65 -8.44
N LYS A 53 12.62 -7.14 -7.64
CA LYS A 53 12.94 -7.68 -6.31
C LYS A 53 12.15 -6.94 -5.24
N LEU A 54 11.44 -7.70 -4.41
CA LEU A 54 10.67 -7.15 -3.29
C LEU A 54 11.55 -6.28 -2.37
N ALA A 55 11.16 -5.01 -2.24
CA ALA A 55 11.86 -4.02 -1.43
C ALA A 55 11.06 -3.54 -0.21
N SER A 56 9.77 -3.89 -0.08
CA SER A 56 8.95 -3.68 1.12
C SER A 56 8.31 -4.97 1.62
N GLU A 57 7.38 -4.88 2.57
CA GLU A 57 6.32 -5.89 2.71
C GLU A 57 5.21 -5.61 1.67
N VAL A 58 4.31 -6.57 1.48
CA VAL A 58 3.04 -6.32 0.77
C VAL A 58 2.06 -5.73 1.76
N TYR A 59 1.34 -4.68 1.38
CA TYR A 59 0.32 -4.04 2.21
C TYR A 59 -1.02 -4.14 1.50
N SER A 60 -1.96 -4.90 2.05
CA SER A 60 -3.33 -4.90 1.52
C SER A 60 -4.17 -3.82 2.18
N LEU A 61 -5.00 -3.16 1.39
CA LEU A 61 -6.04 -2.24 1.82
C LEU A 61 -7.39 -2.84 1.42
N THR A 62 -8.25 -3.09 2.40
CA THR A 62 -9.58 -3.64 2.16
C THR A 62 -10.60 -2.77 2.86
N SER A 63 -11.78 -2.61 2.27
CA SER A 63 -12.89 -1.92 2.89
C SER A 63 -14.20 -2.68 2.75
N ASN A 64 -15.24 -2.19 3.42
CA ASN A 64 -16.61 -2.70 3.28
C ASN A 64 -17.29 -2.27 1.97
N THR A 65 -16.64 -1.44 1.17
CA THR A 65 -17.11 -0.99 -0.15
C THR A 65 -16.02 -1.19 -1.21
N ILE A 66 -16.33 -0.92 -2.47
CA ILE A 66 -15.29 -0.96 -3.51
C ILE A 66 -14.38 0.25 -3.34
N LEU A 67 -13.07 0.00 -3.31
CA LEU A 67 -12.03 1.03 -3.34
C LEU A 67 -11.95 1.60 -4.76
N SER A 68 -12.01 2.92 -4.89
CA SER A 68 -11.91 3.61 -6.19
C SER A 68 -11.57 5.08 -5.97
N GLY A 69 -10.87 5.69 -6.93
CA GLY A 69 -10.35 7.05 -6.82
C GLY A 69 -8.83 7.04 -6.75
N GLU A 70 -8.24 8.20 -6.50
CA GLU A 70 -6.78 8.38 -6.42
C GLU A 70 -6.35 8.70 -4.99
N ALA A 71 -5.12 8.35 -4.65
CA ALA A 71 -4.54 8.56 -3.34
C ALA A 71 -3.06 8.91 -3.42
N GLU A 72 -2.61 9.72 -2.47
CA GLU A 72 -1.19 9.88 -2.21
C GLU A 72 -0.72 8.73 -1.31
N LEU A 73 0.21 7.93 -1.82
CA LEU A 73 0.75 6.77 -1.14
C LEU A 73 2.23 6.96 -0.84
N SER A 74 2.64 6.56 0.36
CA SER A 74 4.03 6.48 0.79
C SER A 74 4.30 5.13 1.44
N ILE A 75 5.35 4.45 0.97
CA ILE A 75 5.82 3.18 1.50
C ILE A 75 7.31 3.26 1.84
N ARG A 76 7.67 2.82 3.05
CA ARG A 76 9.05 2.67 3.48
C ARG A 76 9.63 1.32 3.02
N ALA A 77 10.64 1.37 2.16
CA ALA A 77 11.42 0.24 1.72
C ALA A 77 12.46 -0.21 2.77
N LYS A 78 12.90 -1.46 2.62
CA LYS A 78 13.92 -2.13 3.43
C LYS A 78 15.32 -1.59 3.13
N HIS A 79 15.56 -1.20 1.88
CA HIS A 79 16.82 -0.66 1.36
C HIS A 79 16.55 0.57 0.47
N GLU A 80 17.61 1.30 0.17
CA GLU A 80 17.59 2.46 -0.74
C GLU A 80 17.91 1.99 -2.16
N GLY A 81 17.55 2.77 -3.17
CA GLY A 81 17.90 2.50 -4.57
C GLY A 81 16.88 3.04 -5.56
N ALA A 82 16.93 2.53 -6.78
CA ALA A 82 15.86 2.71 -7.75
C ALA A 82 14.69 1.81 -7.33
N LEU A 83 13.61 2.45 -6.86
CA LEU A 83 12.45 1.79 -6.27
C LEU A 83 11.18 2.24 -7.01
N THR A 84 10.21 1.34 -7.09
CA THR A 84 8.93 1.57 -7.77
C THR A 84 7.79 1.00 -6.93
N ILE A 85 6.70 1.75 -6.80
CA ILE A 85 5.45 1.27 -6.21
C ILE A 85 4.68 0.51 -7.28
N MET A 86 4.20 -0.68 -6.93
CA MET A 86 3.23 -1.43 -7.71
C MET A 86 1.95 -1.60 -6.90
N GLY A 87 0.80 -1.57 -7.57
CA GLY A 87 -0.51 -1.83 -6.99
C GLY A 87 -1.19 -3.03 -7.66
N TRP A 88 -1.92 -3.82 -6.87
CA TRP A 88 -2.69 -4.97 -7.33
C TRP A 88 -4.16 -4.62 -7.44
N ASN A 89 -4.70 -4.68 -8.66
CA ASN A 89 -6.09 -4.33 -8.94
C ASN A 89 -7.09 -5.48 -8.77
N GLY A 90 -6.65 -6.63 -8.24
CA GLY A 90 -7.44 -7.88 -8.19
C GLY A 90 -7.02 -8.92 -9.23
N THR A 91 -6.30 -8.50 -10.27
CA THR A 91 -5.95 -9.34 -11.43
C THR A 91 -4.51 -9.23 -11.89
N GLU A 92 -3.92 -8.03 -11.83
CA GLU A 92 -2.54 -7.78 -12.25
C GLU A 92 -1.88 -6.70 -11.41
N TRP A 93 -0.54 -6.67 -11.45
CA TRP A 93 0.26 -5.63 -10.83
C TRP A 93 0.50 -4.49 -11.82
N THR A 94 0.16 -3.27 -11.42
CA THR A 94 0.40 -2.05 -12.19
C THR A 94 1.49 -1.22 -11.52
N SER A 95 2.49 -0.80 -12.28
CA SER A 95 3.55 0.11 -11.81
C SER A 95 3.08 1.56 -11.83
N PHE A 96 3.47 2.34 -10.82
CA PHE A 96 3.24 3.78 -10.75
C PHE A 96 4.54 4.57 -10.91
N GLU A 97 4.43 5.80 -11.41
CA GLU A 97 5.54 6.75 -11.35
C GLU A 97 5.80 7.14 -9.89
N THR A 98 7.05 7.04 -9.45
CA THR A 98 7.39 7.18 -8.02
C THR A 98 8.50 8.18 -7.76
N ALA A 99 8.38 8.93 -6.69
CA ALA A 99 9.47 9.68 -6.08
C ALA A 99 10.14 8.85 -4.97
N VAL A 100 11.47 8.92 -4.88
CA VAL A 100 12.25 8.21 -3.85
C VAL A 100 13.05 9.22 -3.02
N ASP A 101 12.85 9.21 -1.71
CA ASP A 101 13.64 9.96 -0.72
C ASP A 101 14.22 9.00 0.32
N GLY A 102 15.49 8.64 0.14
CA GLY A 102 16.16 7.60 0.93
C GLY A 102 15.44 6.25 0.83
N LYS A 103 14.80 5.84 1.93
CA LYS A 103 14.03 4.59 2.01
C LYS A 103 12.53 4.79 1.83
N THR A 104 12.07 6.01 1.62
CA THR A 104 10.65 6.31 1.43
C THR A 104 10.38 6.43 -0.07
N THR A 105 9.42 5.66 -0.56
CA THR A 105 8.94 5.75 -1.94
C THR A 105 7.51 6.25 -1.92
N SER A 106 7.18 7.25 -2.72
CA SER A 106 5.84 7.82 -2.79
C SER A 106 5.33 7.94 -4.23
N ALA A 107 4.00 7.90 -4.39
CA ALA A 107 3.33 8.05 -5.67
C ALA A 107 1.86 8.46 -5.48
N THR A 108 1.31 9.15 -6.48
CA THR A 108 -0.14 9.20 -6.69
C THR A 108 -0.56 7.88 -7.32
N VAL A 109 -1.48 7.17 -6.68
CA VAL A 109 -1.94 5.82 -7.09
C VAL A 109 -3.45 5.76 -7.18
N GLU A 110 -3.97 4.86 -8.02
CA GLU A 110 -5.38 4.47 -7.90
C GLU A 110 -5.57 3.65 -6.62
N LEU A 111 -6.72 3.80 -5.96
CA LEU A 111 -7.11 2.99 -4.81
C LEU A 111 -7.33 1.53 -5.23
N MET A 112 -6.46 0.64 -4.76
CA MET A 112 -6.33 -0.77 -5.14
C MET A 112 -6.27 -1.67 -3.90
N GLU A 113 -6.32 -2.99 -4.12
CA GLU A 113 -6.43 -3.98 -3.03
C GLU A 113 -5.11 -4.22 -2.28
N ALA A 114 -3.97 -4.05 -2.96
CA ALA A 114 -2.67 -4.18 -2.33
C ALA A 114 -1.59 -3.34 -3.02
N TYR A 115 -0.56 -3.00 -2.26
CA TYR A 115 0.59 -2.24 -2.73
C TYR A 115 1.90 -2.82 -2.23
N VAL A 116 2.95 -2.59 -3.00
CA VAL A 116 4.30 -3.07 -2.71
C VAL A 116 5.33 -2.14 -3.33
N VAL A 117 6.54 -2.11 -2.78
CA VAL A 117 7.71 -1.51 -3.40
C VAL A 117 8.63 -2.62 -3.93
N VAL A 118 9.04 -2.47 -5.17
CA VAL A 118 10.05 -3.31 -5.84
C VAL A 118 11.28 -2.48 -6.20
N GLY A 119 12.42 -3.14 -6.30
CA GLY A 119 13.65 -2.58 -6.86
C GLY A 119 14.25 -3.51 -7.90
N ASN A 120 15.28 -3.02 -8.60
CA ASN A 120 16.10 -3.82 -9.50
C ASN A 120 17.04 -4.78 -8.76
#